data_AF-A0AA42CA47-F1
#
_entry.id   AF-A0AA42CA47-F1
#
_cell.length_a   1.000
_cell.length_b   1.000
_cell.length_c   1.000
_cell.angle_alpha   90.00
_cell.angle_beta   90.00
_cell.angle_gamma   90.00
#
_symmetry.space_group_name_H-M   'P 1'
#
loop_
_entity.id
_entity.type
_entity.pdbx_description
1 polymer ?
#
loop_
_entity_poly.entity_id
_entity_poly.type
_entity_poly.pdbx_seq_one_letter_code
_entity_poly.pdbx_strand_id
1 'polypeptide(L)'
;MKKQFLFLTLFLLAVFAGVNQSYAQTPFDVRTLNCVVTEGPLNPLLGKTYTYSVTVPNNTEFTGTAGITYRWRVTTDQTFITAGALTATALTDGNEFDDISGNYNVADPSEEIQLSWNALPPDPSTPFFLIVEVVGDNGVCQPQNMKVYKILPVNQFTLDIASYDVLNSTQLGWEADGSATVAQQCYSDIVSAYYNPATDDVSYDYGTNTFVWAVAAANWSDSWTPTLQISGVNAGELISSVTWNTAADGSGSSGSFTDSGVDSNSDGLNEWTTADVVTPQGASTDIDETGEVIYIIMELDHTDPTSGTFFEGLIDQTITMSIDGVTFNGDGDVHFQNTDAASGGTADCGEVDNFENDYAAQTVKQRPEINTNTEPGEAAGDQDPFLTPVSIPIP
;
A
#
# COMPACT_ATOMS: atom_id res chain seq x y z
N MET A 1 28.92 -12.36 41.36
CA MET A 1 29.80 -11.41 40.65
C MET A 1 30.30 -11.91 39.28
N LYS A 2 30.67 -13.19 39.07
CA LYS A 2 31.12 -13.68 37.73
C LYS A 2 30.04 -13.68 36.62
N LYS A 3 28.75 -13.73 36.96
CA LYS A 3 27.65 -13.75 35.99
C LYS A 3 27.31 -12.36 35.41
N GLN A 4 27.64 -11.27 36.12
CA GLN A 4 27.34 -9.90 35.69
C GLN A 4 28.26 -9.42 34.56
N PHE A 5 29.51 -9.91 34.52
CA PHE A 5 30.42 -9.60 33.42
C PHE A 5 29.94 -10.18 32.09
N LEU A 6 29.40 -11.40 32.06
CA LEU A 6 28.95 -12.04 30.82
C LEU A 6 27.81 -11.26 30.14
N PHE A 7 26.85 -10.75 30.91
CA PHE A 7 25.75 -9.94 30.38
C PHE A 7 26.25 -8.60 29.84
N LEU A 8 27.21 -7.96 30.50
CA LEU A 8 27.79 -6.70 30.03
C LEU A 8 28.59 -6.88 28.74
N THR A 9 29.36 -7.98 28.60
CA THR A 9 30.09 -8.23 27.35
C THR A 9 29.15 -8.55 26.19
N LEU A 10 28.06 -9.28 26.42
CA LEU A 10 27.05 -9.56 25.39
C LEU A 10 26.34 -8.28 24.93
N PHE A 11 26.00 -7.38 25.87
CA PHE A 11 25.37 -6.10 25.55
C PHE A 11 26.32 -5.16 24.78
N LEU A 12 27.60 -5.09 25.17
CA LEU A 12 28.60 -4.32 24.41
C LEU A 12 28.80 -4.88 23.01
N LEU A 13 28.89 -6.21 22.85
CA LEU A 13 29.05 -6.84 21.54
C LEU A 13 27.86 -6.58 20.63
N ALA A 14 26.63 -6.56 21.15
CA ALA A 14 25.45 -6.17 20.39
C ALA A 14 25.56 -4.70 19.90
N VAL A 15 25.93 -3.76 20.77
CA VAL A 15 26.11 -2.35 20.39
C VAL A 15 27.20 -2.17 19.33
N PHE A 16 28.34 -2.88 19.45
CA PHE A 16 29.44 -2.79 18.47
C PHE A 16 29.21 -3.58 17.19
N ALA A 17 28.33 -4.59 17.20
CA ALA A 17 27.95 -5.35 16.01
C ALA A 17 26.99 -4.57 15.09
N GLY A 18 26.62 -3.34 15.46
CA GLY A 18 25.80 -2.48 14.61
C GLY A 18 24.36 -2.97 14.46
N VAL A 19 23.87 -3.81 15.38
CA VAL A 19 22.42 -4.05 15.52
C VAL A 19 21.78 -2.81 16.13
N ASN A 20 21.69 -1.76 15.31
CA ASN A 20 20.94 -0.54 15.60
C ASN A 20 19.45 -0.70 15.26
N GLN A 21 19.06 -1.83 14.66
CA GLN A 21 17.68 -2.15 14.36
C GLN A 21 17.15 -3.16 15.37
N SER A 22 16.18 -2.74 16.19
CA SER A 22 15.37 -3.66 16.98
C SER A 22 14.27 -4.23 16.10
N TYR A 23 14.44 -5.45 15.60
CA TYR A 23 13.43 -6.19 14.82
C TYR A 23 12.20 -6.65 15.64
N ALA A 24 11.87 -5.98 16.74
CA ALA A 24 10.92 -6.50 17.72
C ALA A 24 9.58 -5.75 17.77
N GLN A 25 9.38 -4.71 16.97
CA GLN A 25 8.13 -3.93 16.97
C GLN A 25 7.87 -3.35 15.57
N THR A 26 7.36 -4.16 14.65
CA THR A 26 6.36 -3.64 13.72
C THR A 26 5.02 -3.88 14.42
N PRO A 27 4.44 -2.89 15.14
CA PRO A 27 3.19 -3.12 15.88
C PRO A 27 1.95 -3.17 14.96
N PHE A 28 2.14 -3.49 13.68
CA PHE A 28 1.13 -3.35 12.66
C PHE A 28 0.92 -4.72 12.02
N ASP A 29 -0.14 -5.41 12.44
CA ASP A 29 -0.62 -6.59 11.73
C ASP A 29 -1.37 -6.08 10.49
N VAL A 30 -0.79 -6.27 9.30
CA VAL A 30 -1.53 -6.10 8.04
C VAL A 30 -2.69 -7.09 8.07
N ARG A 31 -3.85 -6.69 7.54
CA ARG A 31 -4.99 -7.61 7.52
C ARG A 31 -4.62 -8.81 6.66
N THR A 32 -4.51 -9.97 7.30
CA THR A 32 -4.38 -11.21 6.55
C THR A 32 -5.63 -11.40 5.71
N LEU A 33 -5.46 -11.42 4.39
CA LEU A 33 -6.55 -11.68 3.46
C LEU A 33 -7.14 -13.06 3.79
N ASN A 34 -8.41 -13.18 4.19
CA ASN A 34 -8.97 -14.49 4.55
C ASN A 34 -9.37 -15.34 3.33
N CYS A 35 -9.36 -14.75 2.13
CA CYS A 35 -9.55 -15.43 0.86
C CYS A 35 -8.22 -15.93 0.26
N VAL A 36 -7.24 -16.31 1.09
CA VAL A 36 -5.96 -16.88 0.60
C VAL A 36 -6.22 -18.08 -0.31
N VAL A 37 -6.06 -17.90 -1.62
CA VAL A 37 -5.70 -19.02 -2.48
C VAL A 37 -4.40 -19.55 -1.89
N THR A 38 -4.39 -20.81 -1.44
CA THR A 38 -3.22 -21.37 -0.75
C THR A 38 -1.98 -21.10 -1.58
N GLU A 39 -1.13 -20.21 -1.03
CA GLU A 39 0.10 -19.80 -1.67
C GLU A 39 0.96 -21.03 -1.95
N GLY A 40 1.56 -21.08 -3.13
CA GLY A 40 2.58 -22.06 -3.41
C GLY A 40 2.96 -22.08 -4.88
N PRO A 41 3.83 -23.01 -5.29
CA PRO A 41 4.36 -23.03 -6.65
C PRO A 41 3.27 -23.13 -7.74
N LEU A 42 2.09 -23.67 -7.45
CA LEU A 42 0.97 -23.72 -8.41
C LEU A 42 0.08 -22.47 -8.41
N ASN A 43 0.08 -21.70 -7.33
CA ASN A 43 -0.59 -20.41 -7.22
C ASN A 43 0.41 -19.38 -6.66
N PRO A 44 1.44 -19.03 -7.45
CA PRO A 44 2.50 -18.16 -6.97
C PRO A 44 1.99 -16.73 -6.79
N LEU A 45 2.53 -16.02 -5.80
CA LEU A 45 2.42 -14.56 -5.72
C LEU A 45 3.27 -13.93 -6.82
N LEU A 46 2.83 -12.78 -7.29
CA LEU A 46 3.65 -11.95 -8.18
C LEU A 46 4.91 -11.48 -7.44
N GLY A 47 6.02 -11.38 -8.15
CA GLY A 47 7.30 -10.91 -7.62
C GLY A 47 8.10 -11.89 -6.77
N LYS A 48 7.45 -12.88 -6.17
CA LYS A 48 8.09 -13.86 -5.29
C LYS A 48 8.71 -15.01 -6.09
N THR A 49 9.95 -15.35 -5.76
CA THR A 49 10.66 -16.49 -6.39
C THR A 49 10.20 -17.84 -5.84
N TYR A 50 9.77 -18.75 -6.71
CA TYR A 50 9.42 -20.13 -6.37
C TYR A 50 10.41 -21.12 -7.00
N THR A 51 10.77 -22.16 -6.23
CA THR A 51 11.56 -23.29 -6.73
C THR A 51 10.64 -24.44 -7.16
N TYR A 52 10.78 -24.87 -8.41
CA TYR A 52 10.10 -26.03 -8.96
C TYR A 52 11.10 -27.15 -9.16
N SER A 53 10.77 -28.36 -8.73
CA SER A 53 11.67 -29.51 -8.84
C SER A 53 10.93 -30.78 -9.23
N VAL A 54 11.65 -31.73 -9.83
CA VAL A 54 11.17 -33.08 -10.09
C VAL A 54 12.18 -34.11 -9.59
N THR A 55 11.69 -35.29 -9.24
CA THR A 55 12.54 -36.45 -8.96
C THR A 55 12.30 -37.52 -10.01
N VAL A 56 13.39 -38.09 -10.55
CA VAL A 56 13.34 -39.20 -11.51
C VAL A 56 13.86 -40.47 -10.83
N PRO A 57 12.98 -41.28 -10.19
CA PRO A 57 13.41 -42.35 -9.28
C PRO A 57 14.11 -43.53 -9.97
N ASN A 58 13.94 -43.69 -11.29
CA ASN A 58 14.49 -44.81 -12.06
C ASN A 58 15.60 -44.34 -13.02
N ASN A 59 16.61 -43.62 -12.51
CA ASN A 59 17.66 -43.01 -13.33
C ASN A 59 18.99 -43.79 -13.39
N THR A 60 19.07 -44.94 -12.73
CA THR A 60 20.32 -45.69 -12.54
C THR A 60 20.97 -46.18 -13.85
N GLU A 61 20.19 -46.30 -14.92
CA GLU A 61 20.66 -46.70 -16.26
C GLU A 61 21.16 -45.51 -17.12
N PHE A 62 20.99 -44.28 -16.65
CA PHE A 62 21.33 -43.04 -17.38
C PHE A 62 22.47 -42.27 -16.67
N THR A 63 23.53 -42.97 -16.30
CA THR A 63 24.69 -42.41 -15.57
C THR A 63 25.81 -41.97 -16.54
N GLY A 64 26.26 -40.71 -16.47
CA GLY A 64 27.35 -40.17 -17.31
C GLY A 64 27.18 -38.69 -17.69
N THR A 65 28.11 -38.11 -18.45
CA THR A 65 28.05 -36.73 -18.96
C THR A 65 26.98 -36.50 -20.04
N ALA A 66 26.43 -37.58 -20.61
CA ALA A 66 25.25 -37.59 -21.46
C ALA A 66 24.00 -38.11 -20.70
N GLY A 67 23.99 -38.02 -19.37
CA GLY A 67 22.93 -38.55 -18.51
C GLY A 67 21.58 -37.83 -18.66
N ILE A 68 20.78 -37.85 -17.60
CA ILE A 68 19.47 -37.18 -17.63
C ILE A 68 19.63 -35.67 -17.83
N THR A 69 18.86 -35.12 -18.76
CA THR A 69 18.68 -33.69 -18.93
C THR A 69 17.22 -33.31 -18.69
N TYR A 70 17.04 -32.12 -18.14
CA TYR A 70 15.77 -31.48 -17.87
C TYR A 70 15.69 -30.24 -18.74
N ARG A 71 14.51 -29.98 -19.28
CA ARG A 71 14.20 -28.71 -19.94
C ARG A 71 12.90 -28.19 -19.38
N TRP A 72 13.03 -27.11 -18.62
CA TRP A 72 11.91 -26.38 -18.05
C TRP A 72 11.48 -25.26 -18.99
N ARG A 73 10.18 -25.05 -19.18
CA ARG A 73 9.67 -23.91 -19.93
C ARG A 73 8.26 -23.57 -19.48
N VAL A 74 7.88 -22.30 -19.57
CA VAL A 74 6.50 -21.88 -19.38
C VAL A 74 5.87 -21.57 -20.73
N THR A 75 4.59 -21.87 -20.90
CA THR A 75 3.83 -21.58 -22.12
C THR A 75 2.39 -21.24 -21.80
N THR A 76 1.71 -20.56 -22.72
CA THR A 76 0.24 -20.45 -22.76
C THR A 76 -0.39 -21.40 -23.78
N ASP A 77 0.43 -22.13 -24.56
CA ASP A 77 -0.06 -23.08 -25.56
C ASP A 77 -0.82 -24.22 -24.90
N GLN A 78 -2.04 -24.49 -25.37
CA GLN A 78 -2.83 -25.64 -24.89
C GLN A 78 -2.45 -26.96 -25.56
N THR A 79 -1.61 -26.91 -26.60
CA THR A 79 -1.11 -28.10 -27.32
C THR A 79 0.40 -28.21 -27.12
N PHE A 80 0.82 -29.11 -26.25
CA PHE A 80 2.22 -29.27 -25.90
C PHE A 80 3.01 -30.09 -26.93
N ILE A 81 2.46 -31.18 -27.46
CA ILE A 81 3.15 -32.08 -28.39
C ILE A 81 2.34 -32.26 -29.68
N THR A 82 3.01 -32.15 -30.82
CA THR A 82 2.46 -32.48 -32.14
C THR A 82 3.39 -33.45 -32.86
N ALA A 83 2.85 -34.55 -33.38
CA ALA A 83 3.60 -35.57 -34.10
C ALA A 83 4.84 -36.12 -33.34
N GLY A 84 4.76 -36.18 -32.00
CA GLY A 84 5.82 -36.68 -31.13
C GLY A 84 6.94 -35.68 -30.82
N ALA A 85 6.82 -34.43 -31.28
CA ALA A 85 7.72 -33.34 -30.95
C ALA A 85 7.02 -32.31 -30.04
N LEU A 86 7.75 -31.78 -29.06
CA LEU A 86 7.29 -30.68 -28.20
C LEU A 86 7.18 -29.40 -29.04
N THR A 87 5.96 -28.93 -29.26
CA THR A 87 5.62 -27.77 -30.09
C THR A 87 5.24 -26.53 -29.29
N ALA A 88 5.05 -26.65 -27.98
CA ALA A 88 4.78 -25.51 -27.11
C ALA A 88 5.91 -24.48 -27.19
N THR A 89 5.51 -23.24 -27.46
CA THR A 89 6.37 -22.06 -27.51
C THR A 89 6.66 -21.62 -26.09
N ALA A 90 7.95 -21.54 -25.74
CA ALA A 90 8.34 -21.00 -24.45
C ALA A 90 8.07 -19.49 -24.42
N LEU A 91 7.49 -19.02 -23.32
CA LEU A 91 7.44 -17.60 -23.01
C LEU A 91 8.87 -17.08 -22.77
N THR A 92 9.08 -15.79 -23.00
CA THR A 92 10.37 -15.12 -22.84
C THR A 92 10.40 -14.28 -21.58
N ASP A 93 11.61 -14.02 -21.11
CA ASP A 93 11.86 -13.11 -20.00
C ASP A 93 11.37 -11.67 -20.28
N GLY A 94 10.94 -10.96 -19.23
CA GLY A 94 10.64 -9.53 -19.24
C GLY A 94 9.17 -9.12 -19.40
N ASN A 95 8.24 -10.04 -19.66
CA ASN A 95 6.79 -9.76 -19.67
C ASN A 95 6.06 -10.56 -18.58
N GLU A 96 6.23 -11.88 -18.57
CA GLU A 96 5.51 -12.76 -17.63
C GLU A 96 6.34 -13.16 -16.40
N PHE A 97 7.65 -12.85 -16.41
CA PHE A 97 8.59 -13.19 -15.34
C PHE A 97 9.41 -11.97 -14.95
N ASP A 98 9.70 -11.88 -13.65
CA ASP A 98 10.67 -10.91 -13.10
C ASP A 98 12.08 -11.49 -13.06
N ASP A 99 12.19 -12.79 -12.81
CA ASP A 99 13.44 -13.53 -12.84
C ASP A 99 13.23 -14.98 -13.27
N ILE A 100 14.23 -15.49 -13.98
CA ILE A 100 14.25 -16.84 -14.53
C ILE A 100 15.66 -17.41 -14.38
N SER A 101 15.77 -18.61 -13.79
CA SER A 101 17.08 -19.26 -13.67
C SER A 101 17.70 -19.59 -15.04
N GLY A 102 19.03 -19.55 -15.12
CA GLY A 102 19.76 -19.69 -16.38
C GLY A 102 19.59 -21.02 -17.13
N ASN A 103 19.00 -22.04 -16.50
CA ASN A 103 18.64 -23.33 -17.12
C ASN A 103 17.22 -23.35 -17.75
N TYR A 104 16.53 -22.22 -17.82
CA TYR A 104 15.23 -22.10 -18.49
C TYR A 104 15.31 -22.28 -20.00
N ASN A 105 14.37 -23.06 -20.54
CA ASN A 105 14.22 -23.41 -21.94
C ASN A 105 15.50 -23.97 -22.60
N VAL A 106 16.41 -24.50 -21.79
CA VAL A 106 17.66 -25.15 -22.20
C VAL A 106 17.66 -26.57 -21.63
N ALA A 107 18.30 -27.51 -22.34
CA ALA A 107 18.53 -28.85 -21.79
C ALA A 107 19.70 -28.79 -20.80
N ASP A 108 19.44 -29.05 -19.53
CA ASP A 108 20.37 -28.88 -18.42
C ASP A 108 20.29 -30.06 -17.44
N PRO A 109 21.38 -30.47 -16.75
CA PRO A 109 21.31 -31.55 -15.77
C PRO A 109 20.56 -31.20 -14.47
N SER A 110 20.23 -29.92 -14.24
CA SER A 110 19.51 -29.47 -13.04
C SER A 110 18.06 -29.95 -13.04
N GLU A 111 17.68 -30.65 -11.98
CA GLU A 111 16.31 -31.10 -11.74
C GLU A 111 15.40 -30.01 -11.14
N GLU A 112 15.91 -28.78 -11.02
CA GLU A 112 15.22 -27.64 -10.42
C GLU A 112 15.28 -26.39 -11.32
N ILE A 113 14.25 -25.55 -11.22
CA ILE A 113 14.17 -24.21 -11.82
C ILE A 113 13.63 -23.22 -10.78
N GLN A 114 14.13 -21.99 -10.82
CA GLN A 114 13.59 -20.88 -10.06
C GLN A 114 12.89 -19.91 -11.02
N LEU A 115 11.67 -19.50 -10.67
CA LEU A 115 10.88 -18.53 -11.42
C LEU A 115 10.28 -17.52 -10.44
N SER A 116 10.35 -16.24 -10.79
CA SER A 116 9.50 -15.19 -10.22
C SER A 116 8.50 -14.71 -11.27
N TRP A 117 7.25 -14.51 -10.88
CA TRP A 117 6.14 -14.22 -11.79
C TRP A 117 5.80 -12.74 -11.80
N ASN A 118 5.74 -12.12 -12.99
CA ASN A 118 5.43 -10.69 -13.14
C ASN A 118 3.98 -10.44 -13.59
N ALA A 119 3.31 -11.46 -14.12
CA ALA A 119 2.01 -11.29 -14.75
C ALA A 119 0.97 -12.27 -14.21
N LEU A 120 -0.26 -11.77 -14.08
CA LEU A 120 -1.45 -12.61 -14.03
C LEU A 120 -1.72 -13.25 -15.41
N PRO A 121 -2.37 -14.43 -15.45
CA PRO A 121 -2.79 -14.99 -16.72
C PRO A 121 -3.76 -14.01 -17.40
N PRO A 122 -3.56 -13.68 -18.70
CA PRO A 122 -4.32 -12.61 -19.36
C PRO A 122 -5.82 -12.91 -19.50
N ASP A 123 -6.20 -14.19 -19.41
CA ASP A 123 -7.58 -14.69 -19.39
C ASP A 123 -7.58 -16.06 -18.68
N PRO A 124 -8.58 -16.37 -17.82
CA PRO A 124 -8.84 -17.72 -17.32
C PRO A 124 -8.82 -18.84 -18.39
N SER A 125 -9.13 -18.49 -19.65
CA SER A 125 -9.10 -19.40 -20.80
C SER A 125 -7.70 -19.66 -21.38
N THR A 126 -6.71 -18.84 -21.02
CA THR A 126 -5.30 -18.96 -21.42
C THR A 126 -4.37 -19.01 -20.19
N PRO A 127 -4.40 -20.11 -19.42
CA PRO A 127 -3.56 -20.22 -18.23
C PRO A 127 -2.10 -20.42 -18.58
N PHE A 128 -1.22 -20.15 -17.62
CA PHE A 128 0.18 -20.55 -17.72
C PHE A 128 0.35 -22.05 -17.46
N PHE A 129 1.25 -22.67 -18.22
CA PHE A 129 1.66 -24.04 -18.04
C PHE A 129 3.18 -24.11 -17.88
N LEU A 130 3.63 -24.63 -16.74
CA LEU A 130 5.02 -25.01 -16.54
C LEU A 130 5.23 -26.45 -17.02
N ILE A 131 6.13 -26.63 -17.97
CA ILE A 131 6.49 -27.91 -18.56
C ILE A 131 7.90 -28.27 -18.12
N VAL A 132 8.07 -29.53 -17.70
CA VAL A 132 9.38 -30.16 -17.58
C VAL A 132 9.45 -31.36 -18.50
N GLU A 133 10.36 -31.27 -19.47
CA GLU A 133 10.75 -32.37 -20.36
C GLU A 133 12.01 -33.01 -19.79
N VAL A 134 11.99 -34.33 -19.64
CA VAL A 134 13.11 -35.11 -19.13
C VAL A 134 13.55 -36.08 -20.21
N VAL A 135 14.82 -35.99 -20.63
CA VAL A 135 15.42 -36.90 -21.62
C VAL A 135 16.55 -37.65 -20.94
N GLY A 136 16.43 -38.98 -20.90
CA GLY A 136 17.54 -39.85 -20.54
C GLY A 136 18.27 -40.29 -21.80
N ASP A 137 19.59 -40.37 -21.77
CA ASP A 137 20.39 -40.95 -22.84
C ASP A 137 21.46 -41.88 -22.24
N ASN A 138 21.55 -43.10 -22.76
CA ASN A 138 22.59 -44.07 -22.39
C ASN A 138 23.41 -44.54 -23.62
N GLY A 139 23.30 -43.84 -24.75
CA GLY A 139 23.93 -44.15 -26.02
C GLY A 139 23.26 -45.27 -26.81
N VAL A 140 22.23 -45.92 -26.26
CA VAL A 140 21.47 -47.01 -26.90
C VAL A 140 19.99 -46.64 -27.04
N CYS A 141 19.42 -46.06 -25.99
CA CYS A 141 18.04 -45.63 -25.90
C CYS A 141 17.99 -44.18 -25.42
N GLN A 142 17.07 -43.39 -25.99
CA GLN A 142 16.78 -42.02 -25.59
C GLN A 142 15.32 -41.88 -25.14
N PRO A 143 14.92 -42.47 -24.00
CA PRO A 143 13.57 -42.28 -23.50
C PRO A 143 13.35 -40.84 -23.09
N GLN A 144 12.16 -40.33 -23.41
CA GLN A 144 11.70 -39.02 -23.01
C GLN A 144 10.44 -39.15 -22.16
N ASN A 145 10.30 -38.27 -21.17
CA ASN A 145 9.09 -38.12 -20.38
C ASN A 145 8.80 -36.63 -20.17
N MET A 146 7.54 -36.29 -19.91
CA MET A 146 7.14 -34.89 -19.73
C MET A 146 6.08 -34.79 -18.63
N LYS A 147 6.18 -33.74 -17.83
CA LYS A 147 5.14 -33.34 -16.88
C LYS A 147 4.75 -31.89 -17.15
N VAL A 148 3.46 -31.61 -17.01
CA VAL A 148 2.90 -30.26 -17.17
C VAL A 148 2.13 -29.90 -15.91
N TYR A 149 2.36 -28.70 -15.42
CA TYR A 149 1.67 -28.10 -14.29
C TYR A 149 0.90 -26.88 -14.80
N LYS A 150 -0.38 -26.76 -14.43
CA LYS A 150 -1.11 -25.50 -14.61
C LYS A 150 -0.70 -24.57 -13.48
N ILE A 151 -0.24 -23.38 -13.82
CA ILE A 151 0.15 -22.34 -12.87
C ILE A 151 -0.87 -21.21 -12.94
N LEU A 152 -1.30 -20.74 -11.79
CA LEU A 152 -2.26 -19.65 -11.65
C LEU A 152 -1.67 -18.59 -10.72
N PRO A 153 -0.80 -17.70 -11.22
CA PRO A 153 -0.38 -16.55 -10.43
C PRO A 153 -1.60 -15.81 -9.87
N VAL A 154 -1.50 -15.37 -8.62
CA VAL A 154 -2.56 -14.66 -7.92
C VAL A 154 -2.05 -13.32 -7.45
N ASN A 155 -2.88 -12.30 -7.59
CA ASN A 155 -2.66 -11.02 -6.94
C ASN A 155 -3.15 -11.15 -5.49
N GLN A 156 -2.27 -10.85 -4.54
CA GLN A 156 -2.62 -10.72 -3.12
C GLN A 156 -2.09 -9.42 -2.55
N PHE A 157 -1.73 -8.45 -3.39
CA PHE A 157 -1.32 -7.14 -2.94
C PHE A 157 -2.46 -6.53 -2.12
N THR A 158 -2.20 -6.26 -0.85
CA THR A 158 -3.19 -5.68 0.06
C THR A 158 -2.68 -4.38 0.61
N LEU A 159 -3.59 -3.44 0.78
CA LEU A 159 -3.35 -2.20 1.48
C LEU A 159 -4.36 -2.09 2.64
N ASP A 160 -3.95 -1.46 3.73
CA ASP A 160 -4.81 -1.06 4.84
C ASP A 160 -4.36 0.30 5.35
N ILE A 161 -5.31 1.16 5.71
CA ILE A 161 -5.03 2.48 6.31
C ILE A 161 -5.66 2.61 7.70
N ALA A 162 -4.93 3.25 8.61
CA ALA A 162 -5.40 3.60 9.95
C ALA A 162 -4.92 4.98 10.38
N SER A 163 -5.72 5.63 11.19
CA SER A 163 -5.33 6.88 11.84
C SER A 163 -4.18 6.65 12.83
N TYR A 164 -3.21 7.55 12.83
CA TYR A 164 -2.06 7.51 13.73
C TYR A 164 -2.17 8.61 14.79
N ASP A 165 -2.23 8.22 16.06
CA ASP A 165 -2.20 9.15 17.18
C ASP A 165 -0.76 9.58 17.45
N VAL A 166 -0.41 10.75 16.93
CA VAL A 166 0.91 11.38 17.07
C VAL A 166 1.29 11.66 18.53
N LEU A 167 0.32 11.94 19.41
CA LEU A 167 0.59 12.29 20.81
C LEU A 167 1.03 11.07 21.62
N ASN A 168 0.42 9.93 21.33
CA ASN A 168 0.73 8.66 21.98
C ASN A 168 1.72 7.81 21.18
N SER A 169 2.05 8.22 19.95
CA SER A 169 2.85 7.45 18.99
C SER A 169 2.26 6.06 18.75
N THR A 170 0.93 5.99 18.66
CA THR A 170 0.17 4.74 18.52
C THR A 170 -0.72 4.79 17.30
N GLN A 171 -0.65 3.76 16.47
CA GLN A 171 -1.67 3.54 15.46
C GLN A 171 -2.97 3.09 16.13
N LEU A 172 -4.10 3.57 15.61
CA LEU A 172 -5.42 3.12 16.01
C LEU A 172 -5.82 1.87 15.20
N GLY A 173 -6.91 1.20 15.58
CA GLY A 173 -7.36 0.00 14.87
C GLY A 173 -7.72 0.30 13.41
N TRP A 174 -7.52 -0.67 12.53
CA TRP A 174 -7.96 -0.62 11.12
C TRP A 174 -9.50 -0.48 11.03
N GLU A 175 -10.03 0.43 10.21
CA GLU A 175 -11.44 0.87 10.29
C GLU A 175 -12.51 -0.16 9.89
N ALA A 176 -12.13 -1.28 9.26
CA ALA A 176 -13.10 -2.19 8.64
C ALA A 176 -14.04 -2.97 9.58
N ASP A 177 -13.96 -2.80 10.90
CA ASP A 177 -14.89 -3.43 11.84
C ASP A 177 -15.96 -2.48 12.40
N GLY A 178 -15.99 -1.21 11.97
CA GLY A 178 -16.93 -0.20 12.47
C GLY A 178 -16.76 0.13 13.96
N SER A 179 -15.67 -0.32 14.58
CA SER A 179 -15.31 -0.07 15.97
C SER A 179 -14.04 0.77 16.12
N ALA A 180 -13.38 1.11 15.01
CA ALA A 180 -12.16 1.89 15.06
C ALA A 180 -12.37 3.22 15.78
N THR A 181 -11.52 3.43 16.76
CA THR A 181 -11.40 4.71 17.44
C THR A 181 -10.88 5.72 16.43
N VAL A 182 -11.70 6.72 16.13
CA VAL A 182 -11.29 7.88 15.33
C VAL A 182 -10.27 8.68 16.12
N ALA A 183 -9.10 8.97 15.55
CA ALA A 183 -8.10 9.81 16.21
C ALA A 183 -8.70 11.21 16.45
N GLN A 184 -8.48 11.76 17.63
CA GLN A 184 -8.98 13.08 17.99
C GLN A 184 -7.82 14.02 18.25
N GLN A 185 -7.84 15.18 17.61
CA GLN A 185 -6.92 16.27 17.89
C GLN A 185 -7.68 17.57 18.07
N CYS A 186 -7.06 18.56 18.74
CA CYS A 186 -7.61 19.91 18.78
C CYS A 186 -7.19 20.67 17.52
N TYR A 187 -7.95 21.70 17.15
CA TYR A 187 -7.42 22.70 16.20
C TYR A 187 -6.09 23.27 16.72
N SER A 188 -5.19 23.61 15.80
CA SER A 188 -3.92 24.28 16.10
C SER A 188 -4.11 25.56 16.88
N ASP A 189 -3.09 25.99 17.61
CA ASP A 189 -3.15 27.28 18.31
C ASP A 189 -3.27 28.44 17.31
N ILE A 190 -3.94 29.52 17.73
CA ILE A 190 -3.98 30.76 16.95
C ILE A 190 -2.55 31.32 16.88
N VAL A 191 -2.01 31.43 15.67
CA VAL A 191 -0.63 31.87 15.41
C VAL A 191 -0.54 33.39 15.47
N SER A 192 -1.51 34.08 14.87
CA SER A 192 -1.55 35.54 14.89
C SER A 192 -2.97 36.09 14.83
N ALA A 193 -3.14 37.32 15.32
CA ALA A 193 -4.34 38.10 15.16
C ALA A 193 -3.96 39.58 15.07
N TYR A 194 -4.44 40.28 14.04
CA TYR A 194 -4.16 41.70 13.86
C TYR A 194 -5.39 42.43 13.32
N TYR A 195 -5.54 43.67 13.78
CA TYR A 195 -6.57 44.57 13.28
C TYR A 195 -6.12 45.15 11.93
N ASN A 196 -6.95 45.03 10.91
CA ASN A 196 -6.73 45.57 9.58
C ASN A 196 -7.55 46.86 9.41
N PRO A 197 -6.93 48.05 9.48
CA PRO A 197 -7.66 49.33 9.40
C PRO A 197 -8.26 49.61 8.01
N ALA A 198 -7.91 48.84 6.98
CA ALA A 198 -8.46 49.03 5.63
C ALA A 198 -9.85 48.39 5.49
N THR A 199 -10.06 47.26 6.15
CA THR A 199 -11.31 46.49 6.20
C THR A 199 -12.06 46.69 7.52
N ASP A 200 -11.39 47.28 8.51
CA ASP A 200 -11.85 47.47 9.90
C ASP A 200 -12.35 46.17 10.53
N ASP A 201 -11.61 45.09 10.26
CA ASP A 201 -11.81 43.77 10.84
C ASP A 201 -10.55 43.30 11.58
N VAL A 202 -10.69 42.19 12.31
CA VAL A 202 -9.54 41.47 12.87
C VAL A 202 -9.31 40.25 12.01
N SER A 203 -8.14 40.17 11.40
CA SER A 203 -7.69 38.99 10.67
C SER A 203 -7.04 38.02 11.65
N TYR A 204 -7.43 36.75 11.57
CA TYR A 204 -6.88 35.66 12.38
C TYR A 204 -6.10 34.71 11.50
N ASP A 205 -5.02 34.17 12.06
CA ASP A 205 -4.31 33.01 11.55
C ASP A 205 -4.53 31.87 12.56
N TYR A 206 -5.36 30.91 12.16
CA TYR A 206 -5.74 29.79 12.99
C TYR A 206 -4.70 28.66 12.99
N GLY A 207 -3.57 28.84 12.30
CA GLY A 207 -2.47 27.90 12.23
C GLY A 207 -2.76 26.68 11.37
N THR A 208 -1.89 25.68 11.52
CA THR A 208 -1.87 24.45 10.73
C THR A 208 -2.01 23.24 11.63
N ASN A 209 -2.93 22.34 11.29
CA ASN A 209 -2.98 21.00 11.86
C ASN A 209 -2.18 20.01 11.03
N THR A 210 -1.44 19.13 11.70
CA THR A 210 -0.77 17.99 11.05
C THR A 210 -1.57 16.72 11.33
N PHE A 211 -1.87 15.98 10.28
CA PHE A 211 -2.53 14.68 10.35
C PHE A 211 -1.54 13.61 9.90
N VAL A 212 -1.56 12.46 10.58
CA VAL A 212 -0.71 11.32 10.23
C VAL A 212 -1.57 10.06 10.14
N TRP A 213 -1.45 9.32 9.05
CA TRP A 213 -2.04 8.00 8.87
C TRP A 213 -0.94 6.98 8.66
N ALA A 214 -1.12 5.78 9.20
CA ALA A 214 -0.29 4.64 8.90
C ALA A 214 -0.94 3.84 7.78
N VAL A 215 -0.17 3.50 6.77
CA VAL A 215 -0.59 2.68 5.63
C VAL A 215 0.27 1.43 5.63
N ALA A 216 -0.35 0.28 5.78
CA ALA A 216 0.31 -1.01 5.69
C ALA A 216 0.06 -1.64 4.33
N ALA A 217 1.10 -2.20 3.72
CA ALA A 217 1.02 -2.87 2.43
C ALA A 217 1.78 -4.20 2.44
N ALA A 218 1.19 -5.28 1.91
CA ALA A 218 1.75 -6.64 1.94
C ALA A 218 1.62 -7.37 0.60
N ASN A 219 2.38 -8.45 0.43
CA ASN A 219 2.40 -9.32 -0.76
C ASN A 219 2.69 -8.58 -2.08
N TRP A 220 3.75 -7.78 -2.09
CA TRP A 220 4.20 -7.04 -3.28
C TRP A 220 5.73 -7.15 -3.44
N SER A 221 6.22 -6.77 -4.61
CA SER A 221 7.64 -6.80 -4.96
C SER A 221 8.05 -5.54 -5.69
N ASP A 222 9.35 -5.23 -5.64
CA ASP A 222 10.01 -4.09 -6.30
C ASP A 222 9.48 -2.72 -5.86
N SER A 223 8.25 -2.37 -6.21
CA SER A 223 7.60 -1.13 -5.78
C SER A 223 6.08 -1.13 -5.92
N TRP A 224 5.43 -0.15 -5.30
CA TRP A 224 4.04 0.22 -5.57
C TRP A 224 3.86 1.75 -5.49
N THR A 225 2.81 2.26 -6.11
CA THR A 225 2.50 3.70 -6.18
C THR A 225 1.18 3.97 -5.47
N PRO A 226 1.18 4.76 -4.37
CA PRO A 226 -0.05 5.17 -3.70
C PRO A 226 -0.79 6.26 -4.48
N THR A 227 -2.10 6.26 -4.34
CA THR A 227 -3.01 7.33 -4.75
C THR A 227 -3.96 7.64 -3.59
N LEU A 228 -4.34 8.90 -3.39
CA LEU A 228 -5.19 9.29 -2.25
C LEU A 228 -6.43 10.06 -2.70
N GLN A 229 -7.47 9.96 -1.89
CA GLN A 229 -8.58 10.90 -1.87
C GLN A 229 -8.72 11.50 -0.47
N ILE A 230 -9.01 12.79 -0.40
CA ILE A 230 -9.13 13.52 0.86
C ILE A 230 -10.49 14.21 0.88
N SER A 231 -11.25 14.00 1.95
CA SER A 231 -12.57 14.61 2.14
C SER A 231 -12.74 15.21 3.54
N GLY A 232 -13.74 16.07 3.70
CA GLY A 232 -14.05 16.74 4.96
C GLY A 232 -13.33 18.07 5.18
N VAL A 233 -12.55 18.54 4.21
CA VAL A 233 -11.95 19.89 4.20
C VAL A 233 -13.01 20.94 3.87
N ASN A 234 -13.11 21.98 4.69
CA ASN A 234 -14.08 23.05 4.53
C ASN A 234 -13.54 24.20 3.66
N ALA A 235 -14.46 25.02 3.16
CA ALA A 235 -14.09 26.25 2.49
C ALA A 235 -13.34 27.19 3.46
N GLY A 236 -12.22 27.75 2.99
CA GLY A 236 -11.33 28.61 3.78
C GLY A 236 -10.19 27.88 4.48
N GLU A 237 -10.08 26.57 4.27
CA GLU A 237 -8.90 25.78 4.62
C GLU A 237 -8.10 25.44 3.37
N LEU A 238 -6.82 25.14 3.55
CA LEU A 238 -5.90 24.77 2.49
C LEU A 238 -5.07 23.55 2.91
N ILE A 239 -5.12 22.48 2.12
CA ILE A 239 -4.13 21.41 2.23
C ILE A 239 -2.81 21.95 1.68
N SER A 240 -1.89 22.28 2.57
CA SER A 240 -0.62 22.92 2.25
C SER A 240 0.46 21.94 1.82
N SER A 241 0.40 20.70 2.33
CA SER A 241 1.28 19.60 1.94
C SER A 241 0.63 18.24 2.19
N VAL A 242 0.96 17.26 1.34
CA VAL A 242 0.67 15.84 1.56
C VAL A 242 1.91 15.06 1.14
N THR A 243 2.48 14.29 2.06
CA THR A 243 3.70 13.50 1.83
C THR A 243 3.52 12.10 2.38
N TRP A 244 4.27 11.14 1.86
CA TRP A 244 4.46 9.85 2.52
C TRP A 244 5.87 9.73 3.06
N ASN A 245 6.06 8.97 4.14
CA ASN A 245 7.36 8.72 4.72
C ASN A 245 7.47 7.31 5.32
N THR A 246 8.62 6.66 5.27
CA THR A 246 8.83 5.35 5.95
C THR A 246 8.97 5.48 7.48
N ALA A 247 8.98 6.70 8.02
CA ALA A 247 8.99 6.98 9.46
C ALA A 247 7.94 8.03 9.82
N ALA A 248 7.21 7.80 10.92
CA ALA A 248 6.11 8.68 11.36
C ALA A 248 6.58 10.11 11.71
N ASP A 249 7.86 10.28 12.04
CA ASP A 249 8.46 11.58 12.36
C ASP A 249 8.99 12.33 11.13
N GLY A 250 8.82 11.77 9.92
CA GLY A 250 9.29 12.35 8.67
C GLY A 250 10.78 12.16 8.39
N SER A 251 11.51 11.37 9.19
CA SER A 251 12.97 11.21 9.03
C SER A 251 13.40 10.17 8.00
N GLY A 252 12.47 9.38 7.45
CA GLY A 252 12.73 8.29 6.50
C GLY A 252 12.70 8.71 5.02
N SER A 253 12.73 7.70 4.14
CA SER A 253 12.48 7.90 2.72
C SER A 253 11.09 8.49 2.53
N SER A 254 10.93 9.39 1.57
CA SER A 254 9.68 10.12 1.36
C SER A 254 9.39 10.38 -0.10
N GLY A 255 8.11 10.65 -0.36
CA GLY A 255 7.61 11.21 -1.61
C GLY A 255 6.51 12.23 -1.34
N SER A 256 6.14 12.99 -2.38
CA SER A 256 5.15 14.07 -2.27
C SER A 256 3.98 13.85 -3.20
N PHE A 257 2.77 14.07 -2.69
CA PHE A 257 1.57 14.03 -3.51
C PHE A 257 1.27 15.40 -4.10
N THR A 258 0.65 15.40 -5.28
CA THR A 258 0.11 16.57 -5.95
C THR A 258 -1.37 16.36 -6.20
N ASP A 259 -2.18 17.35 -5.83
CA ASP A 259 -3.60 17.40 -6.22
C ASP A 259 -3.68 17.45 -7.75
N SER A 260 -4.30 16.42 -8.35
CA SER A 260 -4.49 16.35 -9.80
C SER A 260 -5.45 17.42 -10.31
N GLY A 261 -6.30 17.98 -9.43
CA GLY A 261 -7.42 18.84 -9.79
C GLY A 261 -8.50 18.11 -10.61
N VAL A 262 -8.45 16.78 -10.65
CA VAL A 262 -9.34 15.91 -11.42
C VAL A 262 -9.95 14.88 -10.47
N ASP A 263 -11.26 14.73 -10.57
CA ASP A 263 -12.01 13.60 -10.03
C ASP A 263 -12.11 12.53 -11.13
N SER A 264 -11.40 11.41 -10.94
CA SER A 264 -11.44 10.25 -11.85
C SER A 264 -12.62 9.33 -11.58
N ASN A 265 -13.21 9.38 -10.39
CA ASN A 265 -14.08 8.34 -9.83
C ASN A 265 -15.53 8.77 -9.65
N SER A 266 -15.88 9.99 -10.08
CA SER A 266 -17.24 10.55 -10.09
C SER A 266 -17.88 10.74 -8.71
N ASP A 267 -17.08 10.73 -7.65
CA ASP A 267 -17.48 10.98 -6.26
C ASP A 267 -17.39 12.47 -5.88
N GLY A 268 -16.84 13.30 -6.76
CA GLY A 268 -16.61 14.72 -6.56
C GLY A 268 -15.36 15.05 -5.74
N LEU A 269 -14.49 14.07 -5.48
CA LEU A 269 -13.23 14.24 -4.77
C LEU A 269 -12.05 14.26 -5.75
N ASN A 270 -11.12 15.19 -5.53
CA ASN A 270 -9.89 15.20 -6.31
C ASN A 270 -8.98 14.04 -5.88
N GLU A 271 -8.31 13.44 -6.86
CA GLU A 271 -7.23 12.49 -6.60
C GLU A 271 -5.90 13.19 -6.37
N TRP A 272 -5.18 12.73 -5.36
CA TRP A 272 -3.81 13.12 -5.05
C TRP A 272 -2.87 12.03 -5.53
N THR A 273 -1.99 12.38 -6.45
CA THR A 273 -1.09 11.44 -7.13
C THR A 273 0.36 11.72 -6.76
N THR A 274 1.22 10.70 -6.80
CA THR A 274 2.66 10.83 -6.61
C THR A 274 3.40 10.19 -7.79
N ALA A 275 4.54 10.76 -8.17
CA ALA A 275 5.49 10.11 -9.08
C ALA A 275 6.53 9.25 -8.33
N ASP A 276 6.64 9.44 -7.02
CA ASP A 276 7.51 8.67 -6.15
C ASP A 276 6.83 7.35 -5.77
N VAL A 277 7.56 6.26 -5.95
CA VAL A 277 7.12 4.90 -5.61
C VAL A 277 7.62 4.49 -4.23
N VAL A 278 6.87 3.60 -3.59
CA VAL A 278 7.25 2.96 -2.33
C VAL A 278 8.03 1.70 -2.67
N THR A 279 9.29 1.61 -2.21
CA THR A 279 10.16 0.45 -2.40
C THR A 279 10.36 -0.32 -1.09
N PRO A 280 10.69 -1.62 -1.11
CA PRO A 280 10.91 -2.42 0.09
C PRO A 280 11.89 -1.75 1.04
N GLN A 281 11.59 -1.76 2.33
CA GLN A 281 12.46 -1.19 3.35
C GLN A 281 13.59 -2.18 3.69
N GLY A 282 14.82 -1.70 3.65
CA GLY A 282 16.00 -2.53 3.90
C GLY A 282 16.59 -3.15 2.63
N ALA A 283 16.94 -4.43 2.67
CA ALA A 283 17.63 -5.13 1.58
C ALA A 283 16.77 -6.23 0.93
N SER A 284 15.47 -6.27 1.23
CA SER A 284 14.53 -7.17 0.55
C SER A 284 14.14 -6.60 -0.82
N THR A 285 13.75 -7.47 -1.73
CA THR A 285 13.08 -7.11 -3.00
C THR A 285 11.59 -7.41 -2.96
N ASP A 286 11.17 -8.25 -2.01
CA ASP A 286 9.81 -8.80 -1.92
C ASP A 286 9.31 -8.61 -0.48
N ILE A 287 8.06 -8.19 -0.33
CA ILE A 287 7.36 -8.03 0.94
C ILE A 287 6.32 -9.14 1.03
N ASP A 288 6.41 -9.93 2.10
CA ASP A 288 5.53 -11.07 2.34
C ASP A 288 4.22 -10.65 3.04
N GLU A 289 3.50 -11.60 3.60
CA GLU A 289 2.23 -11.37 4.29
C GLU A 289 2.36 -10.52 5.56
N THR A 290 3.59 -10.31 6.07
CA THR A 290 3.83 -9.44 7.24
C THR A 290 3.75 -7.97 6.90
N GLY A 291 3.91 -7.62 5.62
CA GLY A 291 3.81 -6.27 5.10
C GLY A 291 4.85 -5.28 5.62
N GLU A 292 4.77 -4.06 5.09
CA GLU A 292 5.53 -2.90 5.54
C GLU A 292 4.61 -1.69 5.70
N VAL A 293 5.06 -0.71 6.48
CA VAL A 293 4.28 0.49 6.78
C VAL A 293 4.97 1.75 6.27
N ILE A 294 4.19 2.62 5.64
CA ILE A 294 4.51 4.02 5.43
C ILE A 294 3.54 4.91 6.23
N TYR A 295 3.89 6.17 6.38
CA TYR A 295 3.08 7.17 7.04
C TYR A 295 2.71 8.27 6.07
N ILE A 296 1.42 8.54 5.89
CA ILE A 296 0.96 9.71 5.15
C ILE A 296 0.84 10.87 6.11
N ILE A 297 1.53 11.97 5.82
CA ILE A 297 1.55 13.20 6.62
C ILE A 297 0.91 14.31 5.79
N MET A 298 -0.16 14.90 6.32
CA MET A 298 -0.88 16.01 5.70
C MET A 298 -0.86 17.23 6.61
N GLU A 299 -0.62 18.40 6.04
CA GLU A 299 -0.71 19.69 6.72
C GLU A 299 -1.92 20.47 6.20
N LEU A 300 -2.90 20.69 7.07
CA LEU A 300 -4.10 21.49 6.80
C LEU A 300 -3.94 22.87 7.44
N ASP A 301 -3.79 23.89 6.63
CA ASP A 301 -3.78 25.28 7.05
C ASP A 301 -5.23 25.78 7.17
N HIS A 302 -5.60 26.31 8.33
CA HIS A 302 -6.92 26.88 8.58
C HIS A 302 -7.04 28.33 8.12
N THR A 303 -6.05 28.81 7.38
CA THR A 303 -6.00 30.10 6.72
C THR A 303 -5.66 29.86 5.26
N ASP A 304 -6.54 30.22 4.32
CA ASP A 304 -6.16 30.24 2.91
C ASP A 304 -5.53 31.60 2.56
N PRO A 305 -4.20 31.69 2.38
CA PRO A 305 -3.53 32.95 2.07
C PRO A 305 -3.91 33.49 0.68
N THR A 306 -4.46 32.65 -0.20
CA THR A 306 -4.81 33.03 -1.57
C THR A 306 -6.16 33.75 -1.62
N SER A 307 -7.15 33.24 -0.88
CA SER A 307 -8.47 33.87 -0.78
C SER A 307 -8.58 34.89 0.35
N GLY A 308 -7.67 34.83 1.34
CA GLY A 308 -7.77 35.62 2.57
C GLY A 308 -8.94 35.18 3.46
N THR A 309 -9.52 34.00 3.20
CA THR A 309 -10.56 33.41 4.03
C THR A 309 -9.91 32.54 5.10
N PHE A 310 -10.58 32.45 6.25
CA PHE A 310 -10.12 31.70 7.41
C PHE A 310 -11.23 30.80 7.92
N PHE A 311 -10.85 29.65 8.45
CA PHE A 311 -11.76 28.69 9.04
C PHE A 311 -11.54 28.60 10.55
N GLU A 312 -12.51 29.09 11.32
CA GLU A 312 -12.39 29.15 12.78
C GLU A 312 -12.57 27.78 13.44
N GLY A 313 -13.36 26.87 12.85
CA GLY A 313 -13.55 25.53 13.41
C GLY A 313 -14.45 25.49 14.65
N LEU A 314 -15.64 26.10 14.60
CA LEU A 314 -16.62 26.13 15.71
C LEU A 314 -17.43 24.83 15.88
N ILE A 315 -17.22 23.85 15.01
CA ILE A 315 -17.81 22.50 15.08
C ILE A 315 -16.73 21.45 14.92
N ASP A 316 -16.97 20.26 15.48
CA ASP A 316 -16.10 19.10 15.23
C ASP A 316 -16.07 18.82 13.72
N GLN A 317 -14.87 18.66 13.19
CA GLN A 317 -14.62 18.39 11.78
C GLN A 317 -13.99 17.02 11.65
N THR A 318 -14.50 16.19 10.75
CA THR A 318 -13.90 14.90 10.42
C THR A 318 -13.21 14.99 9.08
N ILE A 319 -11.91 14.73 9.05
CA ILE A 319 -11.13 14.59 7.83
C ILE A 319 -10.96 13.10 7.55
N THR A 320 -11.32 12.67 6.34
CA THR A 320 -11.19 11.27 5.92
C THR A 320 -10.18 11.21 4.79
N MET A 321 -9.22 10.29 4.94
CA MET A 321 -8.28 9.92 3.90
C MET A 321 -8.64 8.54 3.40
N SER A 322 -8.85 8.41 2.10
CA SER A 322 -8.87 7.13 1.41
C SER A 322 -7.59 6.95 0.61
N ILE A 323 -7.17 5.72 0.42
CA ILE A 323 -5.96 5.36 -0.31
C ILE A 323 -6.22 4.15 -1.19
N ASP A 324 -5.51 4.11 -2.31
CA ASP A 324 -5.45 3.04 -3.28
C ASP A 324 -3.97 2.84 -3.64
N GLY A 325 -3.60 1.67 -4.15
CA GLY A 325 -2.24 1.34 -4.52
C GLY A 325 -2.16 0.53 -5.79
N VAL A 326 -1.16 0.82 -6.63
CA VAL A 326 -0.85 -0.01 -7.80
C VAL A 326 0.59 -0.49 -7.71
N THR A 327 0.80 -1.81 -7.78
CA THR A 327 2.14 -2.41 -7.81
C THR A 327 2.92 -2.00 -9.07
N PHE A 328 4.23 -2.24 -9.08
CA PHE A 328 5.09 -2.06 -10.27
C PHE A 328 4.54 -2.74 -11.53
N ASN A 329 3.78 -3.82 -11.35
CA ASN A 329 3.23 -4.64 -12.42
C ASN A 329 1.89 -4.10 -12.96
N GLY A 330 1.35 -3.05 -12.34
CA GLY A 330 0.07 -2.46 -12.71
C GLY A 330 -1.14 -3.12 -12.03
N ASP A 331 -0.91 -4.01 -11.07
CA ASP A 331 -1.98 -4.65 -10.30
C ASP A 331 -2.38 -3.78 -9.12
N GLY A 332 -3.68 -3.46 -9.03
CA GLY A 332 -4.27 -2.75 -7.89
C GLY A 332 -4.33 -3.62 -6.63
N ASP A 333 -4.46 -3.02 -5.46
CA ASP A 333 -4.69 -3.77 -4.24
C ASP A 333 -6.06 -4.46 -4.23
N VAL A 334 -6.14 -5.53 -3.45
CA VAL A 334 -7.33 -6.36 -3.32
C VAL A 334 -7.81 -6.38 -1.88
N HIS A 335 -9.12 -6.20 -1.71
CA HIS A 335 -9.74 -6.14 -0.38
C HIS A 335 -10.58 -7.35 -0.04
N PHE A 336 -10.64 -7.66 1.25
CA PHE A 336 -11.65 -8.58 1.74
C PHE A 336 -13.01 -7.87 1.87
N GLN A 337 -13.91 -8.06 0.90
CA GLN A 337 -15.31 -7.67 1.09
C GLN A 337 -16.03 -8.68 1.99
N ASN A 338 -16.25 -8.29 3.26
CA ASN A 338 -17.04 -9.08 4.23
C ASN A 338 -18.55 -9.09 3.89
N THR A 339 -19.01 -8.26 2.97
CA THR A 339 -20.44 -8.09 2.66
C THR A 339 -21.05 -9.35 2.03
N ASP A 340 -20.24 -10.25 1.46
CA ASP A 340 -20.72 -11.46 0.80
C ASP A 340 -20.77 -12.71 1.71
N ALA A 341 -20.49 -12.58 3.00
CA ALA A 341 -20.69 -13.66 3.97
C ALA A 341 -22.15 -14.16 4.02
N ALA A 342 -23.11 -13.36 3.53
CA ALA A 342 -24.53 -13.72 3.44
C ALA A 342 -24.89 -14.56 2.20
N SER A 343 -24.07 -14.60 1.15
CA SER A 343 -24.42 -15.26 -0.12
C SER A 343 -23.91 -16.71 -0.24
N GLY A 344 -23.06 -17.17 0.68
CA GLY A 344 -22.50 -18.52 0.62
C GLY A 344 -21.61 -18.75 -0.60
N GLY A 345 -21.16 -17.67 -1.25
CA GLY A 345 -20.16 -17.71 -2.31
C GLY A 345 -18.80 -18.16 -1.77
N THR A 346 -18.02 -18.84 -2.61
CA THR A 346 -16.58 -18.98 -2.40
C THR A 346 -15.99 -17.59 -2.25
N ALA A 347 -15.29 -17.32 -1.14
CA ALA A 347 -14.68 -16.01 -0.88
C ALA A 347 -13.87 -15.59 -2.11
N ASP A 348 -14.36 -14.56 -2.82
CA ASP A 348 -13.62 -14.00 -3.94
C ASP A 348 -12.40 -13.29 -3.36
N CYS A 349 -11.25 -13.47 -4.01
CA CYS A 349 -10.06 -12.66 -3.68
C CYS A 349 -10.40 -11.29 -4.25
N GLY A 350 -10.79 -10.35 -3.39
CA GLY A 350 -11.66 -9.25 -3.77
C GLY A 350 -11.25 -8.53 -5.03
N GLU A 351 -12.25 -7.95 -5.69
CA GLU A 351 -12.03 -7.07 -6.82
C GLU A 351 -11.24 -5.84 -6.34
N VAL A 352 -10.42 -5.29 -7.23
CA VAL A 352 -9.84 -3.95 -7.05
C VAL A 352 -10.99 -2.99 -6.79
N ASP A 353 -11.01 -2.39 -5.61
CA ASP A 353 -12.11 -1.57 -5.10
C ASP A 353 -11.80 -0.07 -5.16
N ASN A 354 -10.57 0.27 -5.54
CA ASN A 354 -10.02 1.62 -5.57
C ASN A 354 -9.98 2.22 -4.15
N PHE A 355 -10.90 3.12 -3.82
CA PHE A 355 -10.90 3.86 -2.54
C PHE A 355 -11.98 3.38 -1.54
N GLU A 356 -12.72 2.32 -1.87
CA GLU A 356 -13.95 1.96 -1.16
C GLU A 356 -13.69 1.35 0.23
N ASN A 357 -12.71 0.46 0.38
CA ASN A 357 -12.48 -0.24 1.65
C ASN A 357 -11.25 0.26 2.42
N ASP A 358 -10.40 1.09 1.81
CA ASP A 358 -9.21 1.68 2.42
C ASP A 358 -9.39 3.15 2.75
N TYR A 359 -10.02 3.41 3.89
CA TYR A 359 -10.15 4.75 4.42
C TYR A 359 -9.95 4.80 5.93
N ALA A 360 -9.49 5.97 6.39
CA ALA A 360 -9.36 6.26 7.80
C ALA A 360 -9.68 7.72 8.11
N ALA A 361 -10.37 7.95 9.22
CA ALA A 361 -10.86 9.24 9.65
C ALA A 361 -10.13 9.77 10.89
N GLN A 362 -9.95 11.09 10.95
CA GLN A 362 -9.53 11.82 12.15
C GLN A 362 -10.49 12.98 12.40
N THR A 363 -10.82 13.22 13.67
CA THR A 363 -11.67 14.34 14.07
C THR A 363 -10.85 15.44 14.72
N VAL A 364 -10.96 16.65 14.18
CA VAL A 364 -10.51 17.88 14.82
C VAL A 364 -11.63 18.41 15.70
N LYS A 365 -11.36 18.57 17.01
CA LYS A 365 -12.32 19.05 17.99
C LYS A 365 -12.53 20.54 17.89
N GLN A 366 -13.79 20.96 17.93
CA GLN A 366 -14.20 22.36 17.85
C GLN A 366 -13.43 23.28 18.78
N ARG A 367 -13.16 24.50 18.33
CA ARG A 367 -12.70 25.58 19.19
C ARG A 367 -13.80 26.00 20.16
N PRO A 368 -13.44 26.55 21.34
CA PRO A 368 -14.41 27.18 22.21
C PRO A 368 -15.07 28.37 21.53
N GLU A 369 -16.40 28.37 21.48
CA GLU A 369 -17.19 29.52 21.01
C GLU A 369 -17.20 30.63 22.07
N ILE A 370 -16.90 31.87 21.66
CA ILE A 370 -16.96 33.05 22.53
C ILE A 370 -18.29 33.77 22.31
N ASN A 371 -19.19 33.67 23.29
CA ASN A 371 -20.41 34.46 23.34
C ASN A 371 -20.17 35.75 24.15
N THR A 372 -20.27 36.92 23.51
CA THR A 372 -20.17 38.21 24.19
C THR A 372 -21.54 38.73 24.63
N ASN A 373 -21.64 39.20 25.87
CA ASN A 373 -22.79 39.95 26.38
C ASN A 373 -22.47 41.44 26.57
N THR A 374 -21.36 41.89 25.96
CA THR A 374 -21.00 43.31 25.96
C THR A 374 -22.06 44.06 25.16
N GLU A 375 -22.87 44.88 25.82
CA GLU A 375 -23.80 45.75 25.11
C GLU A 375 -23.00 46.62 24.13
N PRO A 376 -23.42 46.73 22.85
CA PRO A 376 -22.83 47.71 21.94
C PRO A 376 -22.89 49.05 22.66
N GLY A 377 -21.74 49.71 22.84
CA GLY A 377 -21.71 50.98 23.53
C GLY A 377 -22.73 51.90 22.89
N GLU A 378 -23.63 52.52 23.68
CA GLU A 378 -24.58 53.50 23.15
C GLU A 378 -23.78 54.49 22.32
N ALA A 379 -23.90 54.39 20.99
CA ALA A 379 -23.15 55.24 20.10
C ALA A 379 -23.49 56.67 20.48
N ALA A 380 -22.50 57.41 20.98
CA ALA A 380 -22.64 58.82 21.29
C ALA A 380 -22.75 59.58 19.96
N GLY A 381 -23.91 59.50 19.31
CA GLY A 381 -24.28 60.29 18.15
C GLY A 381 -23.44 60.12 16.88
N ASP A 382 -22.70 59.03 16.72
CA ASP A 382 -21.94 58.75 15.49
C ASP A 382 -22.48 57.50 14.78
N GLN A 383 -22.59 57.58 13.47
CA GLN A 383 -23.14 56.54 12.60
C GLN A 383 -22.16 55.36 12.58
N ASP A 384 -22.49 54.27 13.28
CA ASP A 384 -21.70 53.04 13.29
C ASP A 384 -21.74 52.36 11.89
N PRO A 385 -20.60 52.21 11.18
CA PRO A 385 -20.54 51.51 9.89
C PRO A 385 -20.48 49.98 10.00
N PHE A 386 -20.32 49.38 11.19
CA PHE A 386 -19.87 47.98 11.29
C PHE A 386 -20.94 46.93 11.52
N LEU A 387 -22.21 47.31 11.68
CA LEU A 387 -23.31 46.34 11.80
C LEU A 387 -24.57 46.83 11.07
N THR A 388 -24.55 46.83 9.74
CA THR A 388 -25.82 46.64 9.01
C THR A 388 -26.03 45.16 8.76
N PRO A 389 -27.02 44.49 9.39
CA PRO A 389 -27.42 43.17 8.96
C PRO A 389 -27.98 43.29 7.53
N VAL A 390 -27.26 42.75 6.55
CA VAL A 390 -27.84 42.50 5.23
C VAL A 390 -28.85 41.38 5.40
N SER A 391 -30.10 41.76 5.64
CA SER A 391 -31.24 40.86 5.48
C SER A 391 -31.40 40.56 3.99
N ILE A 392 -30.85 39.43 3.55
CA ILE A 392 -31.20 38.85 2.25
C ILE A 392 -32.61 38.27 2.39
N PRO A 393 -33.63 38.79 1.68
CA PRO A 393 -34.90 38.11 1.58
C PRO A 393 -34.74 36.96 0.58
N ILE A 394 -34.89 35.72 1.06
CA ILE A 394 -35.02 34.55 0.19
C ILE A 394 -36.49 34.44 -0.27
N PRO A 395 -36.78 34.39 -1.58
CA PRO A 395 -38.06 33.95 -2.14
C PRO A 395 -38.26 32.43 -2.05
#